data_AF-A0A2S4KIZ8-F1
#
_entry.id   AF-A0A2S4KIZ8-F1
#
_cell.length_a   1.000
_cell.length_b   1.000
_cell.length_c   1.000
_cell.angle_alpha   90.00
_cell.angle_beta   90.00
_cell.angle_gamma   90.00
#
_symmetry.space_group_name_H-M   'P 1'
#
loop_
_entity.id
_entity.type
_entity.pdbx_description
1 polymer ?
#
loop_
_entity_poly.entity_id
_entity_poly.type
_entity_poly.pdbx_seq_one_letter_code
_entity_poly.pdbx_strand_id
1 'polypeptide(L)'
;MTCPPLPNLEDLMAFRNDPDAVRIARKLKADIRRAADSVALEALYAAAAHRFPNDAPMQALQKLGLETTALLRDLGRLGEDARSVQDAERARLEPLTRAATKRMFAAIERLGSIPRIVAAYEGTAREKRRELKLLGVEDQAIIERVAPMPDREQFEAEENALKAEIAALERFIRTGDESDLPPGIEPEPMRVAEMRHIEQKSRLAQLAEEVAALLAAPARR
;
A
#
# COMPACT_ATOMS: atom_id res chain seq x y z
N MET A 1 -31.83 -10.97 6.95
CA MET A 1 -30.89 -10.66 5.85
C MET A 1 -29.52 -11.11 6.32
N THR A 2 -28.90 -12.04 5.61
CA THR A 2 -27.53 -12.52 5.88
C THR A 2 -26.56 -11.37 5.58
N CYS A 3 -25.65 -11.05 6.51
CA CYS A 3 -24.57 -10.10 6.23
C CYS A 3 -23.84 -10.56 4.95
N PRO A 4 -23.62 -9.68 3.97
CA PRO A 4 -22.78 -10.02 2.83
C PRO A 4 -21.36 -10.35 3.35
N PRO A 5 -20.66 -11.29 2.68
CA PRO A 5 -19.31 -11.65 3.08
C PRO A 5 -18.40 -10.42 3.07
N LEU A 6 -17.43 -10.41 3.98
CA LEU A 6 -16.36 -9.39 3.98
C LEU A 6 -15.72 -9.33 2.59
N PRO A 7 -15.42 -8.13 2.07
CA PRO A 7 -14.75 -8.00 0.79
C PRO A 7 -13.37 -8.67 0.83
N ASN A 8 -13.04 -9.46 -0.20
CA ASN A 8 -11.72 -10.08 -0.34
C ASN A 8 -10.66 -8.99 -0.50
N LEU A 9 -9.49 -9.19 0.10
CA LEU A 9 -8.35 -8.29 0.01
C LEU A 9 -7.92 -8.04 -1.44
N GLU A 10 -7.89 -9.10 -2.26
CA GLU A 10 -7.51 -8.99 -3.68
C GLU A 10 -8.45 -8.04 -4.45
N ASP A 11 -9.75 -8.15 -4.21
CA ASP A 11 -10.76 -7.28 -4.84
C ASP A 11 -10.62 -5.82 -4.38
N LEU A 12 -10.31 -5.60 -3.10
CA LEU A 12 -10.06 -4.26 -2.55
C LEU A 12 -8.79 -3.64 -3.13
N MET A 13 -7.75 -4.44 -3.33
CA MET A 13 -6.51 -4.01 -3.98
C MET A 13 -6.74 -3.69 -5.46
N ALA A 14 -7.43 -4.57 -6.19
CA ALA A 14 -7.80 -4.36 -7.59
C ALA A 14 -8.62 -3.06 -7.75
N PHE A 15 -9.64 -2.87 -6.90
CA PHE A 15 -10.42 -1.63 -6.89
C PHE A 15 -9.56 -0.40 -6.61
N ARG A 16 -8.64 -0.45 -5.65
CA ARG A 16 -7.76 0.70 -5.32
C ARG A 16 -6.82 1.06 -6.47
N ASN A 17 -6.31 0.04 -7.16
CA ASN A 17 -5.34 0.20 -8.23
C ASN A 17 -6.02 0.54 -9.57
N ASP A 18 -7.36 0.51 -9.64
CA ASP A 18 -8.16 0.97 -10.77
C ASP A 18 -8.61 2.44 -10.58
N PRO A 19 -7.94 3.42 -11.23
CA PRO A 19 -8.27 4.83 -11.07
C PRO A 19 -9.67 5.17 -11.60
N ASP A 20 -10.19 4.43 -12.57
CA ASP A 20 -11.51 4.65 -13.14
C ASP A 20 -12.60 4.12 -12.20
N ALA A 21 -12.42 2.94 -11.63
CA ALA A 21 -13.32 2.41 -10.61
C ALA A 21 -13.40 3.35 -9.39
N VAL A 22 -12.26 3.85 -8.89
CA VAL A 22 -12.23 4.80 -7.77
C VAL A 22 -12.94 6.11 -8.14
N ARG A 23 -12.73 6.62 -9.37
CA ARG A 23 -13.39 7.84 -9.86
C ARG A 23 -14.90 7.66 -9.97
N ILE A 24 -15.36 6.53 -10.50
CA ILE A 24 -16.79 6.18 -10.60
C ILE A 24 -17.40 6.07 -9.20
N ALA A 25 -16.74 5.37 -8.26
CA ALA A 25 -17.24 5.22 -6.90
C ALA A 25 -17.35 6.57 -6.16
N ARG A 26 -16.38 7.47 -6.34
CA ARG A 26 -16.44 8.84 -5.79
C ARG A 26 -17.60 9.64 -6.39
N LYS A 27 -17.80 9.53 -7.71
CA LYS A 27 -18.92 10.18 -8.40
C LYS A 27 -20.26 9.64 -7.88
N LEU A 28 -20.41 8.32 -7.80
CA LEU A 28 -21.61 7.67 -7.27
C LEU A 28 -21.94 8.16 -5.86
N LYS A 29 -20.94 8.23 -4.97
CA LYS A 29 -21.13 8.77 -3.61
C LYS A 29 -21.61 10.23 -3.63
N ALA A 30 -21.05 11.06 -4.50
CA ALA A 30 -21.46 12.46 -4.64
C ALA A 30 -22.89 12.58 -5.20
N ASP A 31 -23.24 11.75 -6.19
CA ASP A 31 -24.56 11.75 -6.81
C ASP A 31 -25.63 11.25 -5.82
N ILE A 32 -25.36 10.21 -5.03
CA ILE A 32 -26.24 9.76 -3.93
C ILE A 32 -26.50 10.88 -2.94
N ARG A 33 -25.44 11.59 -2.52
CA ARG A 33 -25.57 12.72 -1.58
C ARG A 33 -26.44 13.83 -2.16
N ARG A 34 -26.17 14.25 -3.40
CA ARG A 34 -26.96 15.29 -4.08
C ARG A 34 -28.42 14.87 -4.23
N ALA A 35 -28.66 13.61 -4.61
CA ALA A 35 -30.01 13.09 -4.75
C ALA A 35 -30.74 13.14 -3.41
N ALA A 36 -30.11 12.70 -2.32
CA ALA A 36 -30.65 12.76 -0.96
C ALA A 36 -30.96 14.21 -0.53
N ASP A 37 -30.06 15.15 -0.80
CA ASP A 37 -30.23 16.57 -0.47
C ASP A 37 -31.35 17.23 -1.30
N SER A 38 -31.65 16.73 -2.50
CA SER A 38 -32.68 17.28 -3.40
C SER A 38 -34.09 16.73 -3.20
N VAL A 39 -34.28 15.73 -2.32
CA VAL A 39 -35.60 15.11 -2.14
C VAL A 39 -36.53 16.05 -1.37
N ALA A 40 -37.63 16.45 -2.02
CA ALA A 40 -38.71 17.20 -1.39
C ALA A 40 -39.51 16.32 -0.39
N LEU A 41 -40.06 16.94 0.66
CA LEU A 41 -40.82 16.22 1.69
C LEU A 41 -42.08 15.55 1.12
N GLU A 42 -42.71 16.19 0.13
CA GLU A 42 -43.87 15.69 -0.58
C GLU A 42 -43.54 14.41 -1.38
N ALA A 43 -42.32 14.32 -1.92
CA ALA A 43 -41.86 13.12 -2.61
C ALA A 43 -41.64 11.96 -1.64
N LEU A 44 -41.14 12.23 -0.42
CA LEU A 44 -41.03 11.20 0.64
C LEU A 44 -42.40 10.71 1.08
N TYR A 45 -43.37 11.61 1.24
CA TYR A 45 -44.75 11.23 1.54
C TYR A 45 -45.35 10.37 0.44
N ALA A 46 -45.24 10.78 -0.82
CA ALA A 46 -45.77 10.03 -1.96
C ALA A 46 -45.11 8.64 -2.08
N ALA A 47 -43.79 8.55 -1.89
CA ALA A 47 -43.06 7.29 -1.88
C ALA A 47 -43.50 6.37 -0.73
N ALA A 48 -43.70 6.92 0.47
CA ALA A 48 -44.17 6.17 1.63
C ALA A 48 -45.60 5.65 1.41
N ALA A 49 -46.51 6.50 0.94
CA ALA A 49 -47.90 6.13 0.64
C ALA A 49 -47.99 5.06 -0.47
N HIS A 50 -47.13 5.14 -1.49
CA HIS A 50 -47.08 4.13 -2.55
C HIS A 50 -46.52 2.78 -2.05
N ARG A 51 -45.47 2.80 -1.23
CA ARG A 51 -44.79 1.59 -0.74
C ARG A 51 -45.56 0.90 0.39
N PHE A 52 -46.30 1.66 1.19
CA PHE A 52 -47.08 1.18 2.33
C PHE A 52 -48.54 1.69 2.27
N PRO A 53 -49.34 1.24 1.28
CA PRO A 53 -50.66 1.80 0.98
C PRO A 53 -51.71 1.57 2.08
N ASN A 54 -51.49 0.59 2.96
CA ASN A 54 -52.42 0.21 4.02
C ASN A 54 -52.05 0.82 5.39
N ASP A 55 -50.92 1.52 5.49
CA ASP A 55 -50.47 2.14 6.74
C ASP A 55 -50.96 3.58 6.87
N ALA A 56 -51.15 4.04 8.11
CA ALA A 56 -51.37 5.47 8.34
C ALA A 56 -50.15 6.29 7.86
N PRO A 57 -50.32 7.51 7.33
CA PRO A 57 -49.23 8.22 6.67
C PRO A 57 -47.95 8.42 7.50
N MET A 58 -48.11 8.68 8.81
CA MET A 58 -46.98 8.77 9.73
C MET A 58 -46.23 7.44 9.90
N GLN A 59 -46.96 6.32 9.97
CA GLN A 59 -46.36 4.99 10.08
C GLN A 59 -45.65 4.59 8.79
N ALA A 60 -46.26 4.87 7.63
CA ALA A 60 -45.64 4.66 6.31
C ALA A 60 -44.31 5.42 6.18
N LEU A 61 -44.29 6.70 6.59
CA LEU A 61 -43.09 7.53 6.58
C LEU A 61 -42.01 6.98 7.54
N GLN A 62 -42.39 6.55 8.74
CA GLN A 62 -41.47 5.95 9.70
C GLN A 62 -40.84 4.66 9.16
N LYS A 63 -41.64 3.77 8.57
CA LYS A 63 -41.15 2.53 7.95
C LYS A 63 -40.19 2.83 6.79
N LEU A 64 -40.55 3.78 5.91
CA LEU A 64 -39.67 4.21 4.83
C LEU A 64 -38.34 4.76 5.35
N GLY A 65 -38.39 5.60 6.39
CA GLY A 65 -37.20 6.15 7.04
C GLY A 65 -36.31 5.08 7.67
N LEU A 66 -36.91 4.10 8.35
CA LEU A 66 -36.17 2.97 8.93
C LEU A 66 -35.49 2.12 7.86
N GLU A 67 -36.19 1.76 6.78
CA GLU A 67 -35.61 0.98 5.68
C GLU A 67 -34.46 1.73 4.99
N THR A 68 -34.66 3.03 4.70
CA THR A 68 -33.65 3.85 4.01
C THR A 68 -32.42 4.06 4.89
N THR A 69 -32.61 4.35 6.18
CA THR A 69 -31.49 4.53 7.12
C THR A 69 -30.78 3.22 7.44
N ALA A 70 -31.49 2.09 7.49
CA ALA A 70 -30.88 0.77 7.63
C ALA A 70 -29.95 0.47 6.46
N LEU A 71 -30.41 0.69 5.22
CA LEU A 71 -29.59 0.49 4.02
C LEU A 71 -28.32 1.35 4.02
N LEU A 72 -28.44 2.63 4.36
CA LEU A 72 -27.27 3.52 4.46
C LEU A 72 -26.32 3.12 5.59
N ARG A 73 -26.85 2.64 6.72
CA ARG A 73 -26.05 2.14 7.83
C ARG A 73 -25.30 0.87 7.46
N ASP A 74 -25.94 -0.06 6.75
CA ASP A 74 -25.30 -1.29 6.30
C ASP A 74 -24.18 -1.00 5.29
N LEU A 75 -24.39 -0.05 4.37
CA LEU A 75 -23.31 0.46 3.50
C LEU A 75 -22.15 1.08 4.30
N GLY A 76 -22.47 1.81 5.37
CA GLY A 76 -21.47 2.37 6.29
C GLY A 76 -20.62 1.28 6.96
N ARG A 77 -21.27 0.25 7.50
CA ARG A 77 -20.61 -0.91 8.12
C ARG A 77 -19.71 -1.65 7.13
N LEU A 78 -20.18 -1.89 5.90
CA LEU A 78 -19.35 -2.50 4.87
C LEU A 78 -18.11 -1.67 4.53
N GLY A 79 -18.23 -0.33 4.60
CA GLY A 79 -17.08 0.56 4.46
C GLY A 79 -16.09 0.48 5.61
N GLU A 80 -16.56 0.30 6.84
CA GLU A 80 -15.74 0.09 8.04
C GLU A 80 -15.01 -1.26 7.97
N ASP A 81 -15.72 -2.31 7.60
CA ASP A 81 -15.17 -3.65 7.39
C ASP A 81 -14.08 -3.67 6.31
N ALA A 82 -14.35 -3.05 5.15
CA ALA A 82 -13.35 -2.91 4.09
C ALA A 82 -12.12 -2.13 4.56
N ARG A 83 -12.30 -1.07 5.35
CA ARG A 83 -11.19 -0.30 5.92
C ARG A 83 -10.40 -1.13 6.93
N SER A 84 -11.07 -1.93 7.76
CA SER A 84 -10.40 -2.80 8.73
C SER A 84 -9.47 -3.82 8.04
N VAL A 85 -9.95 -4.45 6.96
CA VAL A 85 -9.14 -5.36 6.13
C VAL A 85 -7.93 -4.61 5.54
N GLN A 86 -8.13 -3.39 5.04
CA GLN A 86 -7.04 -2.57 4.49
C GLN A 86 -6.01 -2.15 5.55
N ASP A 87 -6.45 -1.77 6.74
CA ASP A 87 -5.57 -1.37 7.83
C ASP A 87 -4.76 -2.56 8.35
N ALA A 88 -5.39 -3.74 8.44
CA ALA A 88 -4.71 -4.99 8.78
C ALA A 88 -3.65 -5.34 7.74
N GLU A 89 -3.98 -5.24 6.45
CA GLU A 89 -3.02 -5.52 5.38
C GLU A 89 -1.87 -4.50 5.36
N ARG A 90 -2.18 -3.22 5.55
CA ARG A 90 -1.16 -2.18 5.64
C ARG A 90 -0.20 -2.44 6.79
N ALA A 91 -0.71 -2.85 7.95
CA ALA A 91 0.12 -3.21 9.10
C ALA A 91 0.97 -4.46 8.82
N ARG A 92 0.42 -5.46 8.12
CA ARG A 92 1.15 -6.67 7.69
C ARG A 92 2.31 -6.34 6.74
N LEU A 93 2.07 -5.46 5.76
CA LEU A 93 3.05 -5.07 4.75
C LEU A 93 4.06 -4.01 5.23
N GLU A 94 3.82 -3.35 6.36
CA GLU A 94 4.68 -2.26 6.84
C GLU A 94 6.16 -2.67 7.02
N PRO A 95 6.51 -3.80 7.64
CA PRO A 95 7.90 -4.23 7.77
C PRO A 95 8.58 -4.51 6.43
N LEU A 96 7.85 -5.13 5.49
CA LEU A 96 8.33 -5.37 4.12
C LEU A 96 8.50 -4.06 3.36
N THR A 97 7.58 -3.12 3.51
CA THR A 97 7.64 -1.79 2.87
C THR A 97 8.88 -1.03 3.31
N ARG A 98 9.22 -1.09 4.60
CA ARG A 98 10.44 -0.48 5.15
C ARG A 98 11.70 -1.15 4.61
N ALA A 99 11.75 -2.48 4.60
CA ALA A 99 12.87 -3.24 4.05
C ALA A 99 13.08 -2.94 2.56
N ALA A 100 12.01 -2.95 1.77
CA ALA A 100 12.00 -2.61 0.35
C ALA A 100 12.49 -1.17 0.11
N THR A 101 12.01 -0.21 0.90
CA THR A 101 12.43 1.20 0.81
C THR A 101 13.93 1.36 1.08
N LYS A 102 14.45 0.71 2.12
CA LYS A 102 15.88 0.74 2.46
C LYS A 102 16.73 0.11 1.36
N ARG A 103 16.30 -1.02 0.82
CA ARG A 103 16.97 -1.70 -0.29
C ARG A 103 16.96 -0.84 -1.56
N MET A 104 15.86 -0.15 -1.83
CA MET A 104 15.75 0.77 -2.95
C MET A 104 16.75 1.92 -2.83
N PHE A 105 16.88 2.54 -1.65
CA PHE A 105 17.89 3.57 -1.42
C PHE A 105 19.32 3.06 -1.57
N ALA A 106 19.61 1.86 -1.07
CA ALA A 106 20.92 1.23 -1.26
C ALA A 106 21.22 0.97 -2.75
N ALA A 107 20.22 0.52 -3.53
CA ALA A 107 20.35 0.31 -4.96
C ALA A 107 20.58 1.63 -5.72
N ILE A 108 19.86 2.71 -5.35
CA ILE A 108 20.05 4.05 -5.92
C ILE A 108 21.46 4.58 -5.62
N GLU A 109 21.93 4.44 -4.38
CA GLU A 109 23.27 4.86 -3.98
C GLU A 109 24.34 4.08 -4.75
N ARG A 110 24.18 2.76 -4.87
CA ARG A 110 25.09 1.91 -5.63
C ARG A 110 25.11 2.31 -7.11
N LEU A 111 23.95 2.50 -7.72
CA LEU A 111 23.81 2.94 -9.10
C LEU A 111 24.55 4.26 -9.36
N GLY A 112 24.40 5.24 -8.45
CA GLY A 112 25.11 6.52 -8.51
C GLY A 112 26.62 6.46 -8.21
N SER A 113 27.13 5.32 -7.73
CA SER A 113 28.55 5.09 -7.46
C SER A 113 29.30 4.47 -8.64
N ILE A 114 28.60 3.71 -9.51
CA ILE A 114 29.22 2.95 -10.62
C ILE A 114 30.09 3.83 -11.53
N PRO A 115 29.65 5.01 -12.02
CA PRO A 115 30.49 5.83 -12.90
C PRO A 115 31.79 6.29 -12.24
N ARG A 116 31.75 6.59 -10.93
CA ARG A 116 32.93 7.01 -10.15
C ARG A 116 33.91 5.86 -9.97
N ILE A 117 33.40 4.66 -9.71
CA ILE A 117 34.22 3.44 -9.57
C ILE A 117 34.89 3.10 -10.89
N VAL A 118 34.14 3.08 -12.00
CA VAL A 118 34.70 2.82 -13.34
C VAL A 118 35.79 3.83 -13.67
N ALA A 119 35.54 5.13 -13.47
CA ALA A 119 36.53 6.17 -13.73
C ALA A 119 37.80 6.00 -12.88
N ALA A 120 37.67 5.65 -11.60
CA ALA A 120 38.81 5.40 -10.72
C ALA A 120 39.63 4.19 -11.18
N TYR A 121 38.98 3.06 -11.47
CA TYR A 121 39.64 1.85 -11.98
C TYR A 121 40.35 2.09 -13.32
N GLU A 122 39.68 2.77 -14.26
CA GLU A 122 40.29 3.15 -15.54
C GLU A 122 41.50 4.07 -15.36
N GLY A 123 41.42 5.03 -14.45
CA GLY A 123 42.53 5.93 -14.11
C GLY A 123 43.75 5.15 -13.63
N THR A 124 43.57 4.31 -12.60
CA THR A 124 44.65 3.48 -12.04
C THR A 124 45.21 2.50 -13.06
N ALA A 125 44.37 1.86 -13.87
CA ALA A 125 44.81 0.95 -14.91
C ALA A 125 45.64 1.68 -15.99
N ARG A 126 45.21 2.88 -16.42
CA ARG A 126 45.95 3.70 -17.39
C ARG A 126 47.31 4.16 -16.84
N GLU A 127 47.36 4.58 -15.58
CA GLU A 127 48.61 4.97 -14.91
C GLU A 127 49.60 3.81 -14.87
N LYS A 128 49.18 2.64 -14.37
CA LYS A 128 50.03 1.43 -14.35
C LYS A 128 50.48 0.99 -15.73
N ARG A 129 49.59 1.04 -16.73
CA ARG A 129 49.96 0.73 -18.13
C ARG A 129 51.01 1.71 -18.66
N ARG A 130 50.93 2.99 -18.28
CA ARG A 130 51.93 3.99 -18.65
C ARG A 130 53.28 3.71 -17.98
N GLU A 131 53.30 3.36 -16.70
CA GLU A 131 54.52 2.99 -15.97
C GLU A 131 55.18 1.74 -16.56
N LEU A 132 54.41 0.68 -16.84
CA LEU A 132 54.93 -0.53 -17.47
C LEU A 132 55.57 -0.26 -18.83
N LYS A 133 54.96 0.61 -19.65
CA LYS A 133 55.54 1.06 -20.91
C LYS A 133 56.86 1.81 -20.72
N LEU A 134 56.97 2.67 -19.70
CA LEU A 134 58.22 3.37 -19.39
C LEU A 134 59.34 2.43 -18.93
N LEU A 135 58.98 1.31 -18.30
CA LEU A 135 59.90 0.24 -17.89
C LEU A 135 60.26 -0.74 -19.02
N GLY A 136 59.76 -0.52 -20.25
CA GLY A 136 60.04 -1.38 -21.41
C GLY A 136 59.28 -2.71 -21.39
N VAL A 137 58.24 -2.85 -20.57
CA VAL A 137 57.39 -4.05 -20.59
C VAL A 137 56.41 -3.93 -21.76
N GLU A 138 56.65 -4.71 -22.81
CA GLU A 138 55.81 -4.75 -24.02
C GLU A 138 54.90 -5.99 -24.10
N ASP A 139 55.13 -6.99 -23.23
CA ASP A 139 54.30 -8.20 -23.18
C ASP A 139 52.88 -7.86 -22.70
N GLN A 140 51.94 -7.95 -23.65
CA GLN A 140 50.55 -7.61 -23.43
C GLN A 140 49.88 -8.51 -22.37
N ALA A 141 50.28 -9.78 -22.26
CA ALA A 141 49.73 -10.68 -21.23
C ALA A 141 50.19 -10.27 -19.82
N ILE A 142 51.41 -9.74 -19.70
CA ILE A 142 51.90 -9.17 -18.43
C ILE A 142 51.14 -7.88 -18.12
N ILE A 143 50.93 -7.00 -19.11
CA ILE A 143 50.20 -5.74 -18.96
C ILE A 143 48.76 -5.99 -18.50
N GLU A 144 48.05 -6.93 -19.12
CA GLU A 144 46.67 -7.25 -18.77
C GLU A 144 46.54 -7.88 -17.39
N ARG A 145 47.52 -8.68 -16.96
CA ARG A 145 47.54 -9.27 -15.62
C ARG A 145 47.83 -8.25 -14.51
N VAL A 146 48.71 -7.27 -14.77
CA VAL A 146 49.16 -6.29 -13.76
C VAL A 146 48.29 -5.03 -13.73
N ALA A 147 47.72 -4.66 -14.87
CA ALA A 147 46.85 -3.50 -15.05
C ALA A 147 45.61 -3.87 -15.88
N PRO A 148 44.74 -4.75 -15.36
CA PRO A 148 43.48 -5.09 -16.02
C PRO A 148 42.61 -3.84 -16.15
N MET A 149 41.94 -3.69 -17.29
CA MET A 149 40.88 -2.70 -17.42
C MET A 149 39.63 -3.22 -16.71
N PRO A 150 38.79 -2.33 -16.15
CA PRO A 150 37.50 -2.75 -15.61
C PRO A 150 36.67 -3.42 -16.71
N ASP A 151 36.00 -4.52 -16.35
CA ASP A 151 35.04 -5.18 -17.22
C ASP A 151 33.78 -4.31 -17.32
N ARG A 152 33.67 -3.56 -18.42
CA ARG A 152 32.54 -2.66 -18.65
C ARG A 152 31.23 -3.43 -18.80
N GLU A 153 31.26 -4.63 -19.37
CA GLU A 153 30.06 -5.45 -19.53
C GLU A 153 29.50 -5.86 -18.16
N GLN A 154 30.38 -6.16 -17.19
CA GLN A 154 29.99 -6.44 -15.82
C GLN A 154 29.30 -5.23 -15.15
N PHE A 155 29.85 -4.03 -15.31
CA PHE A 155 29.25 -2.81 -14.73
C PHE A 155 27.94 -2.42 -15.42
N GLU A 156 27.82 -2.61 -16.73
CA GLU A 156 26.57 -2.40 -17.48
C GLU A 156 25.50 -3.41 -17.06
N ALA A 157 25.87 -4.68 -16.87
CA ALA A 157 24.97 -5.71 -16.35
C ALA A 157 24.48 -5.36 -14.93
N GLU A 158 25.39 -4.90 -14.05
CA GLU A 158 25.04 -4.43 -12.71
C GLU A 158 24.10 -3.21 -12.76
N GLU A 159 24.39 -2.23 -13.62
CA GLU A 159 23.55 -1.03 -13.81
C GLU A 159 22.12 -1.41 -14.23
N ASN A 160 21.99 -2.32 -15.20
CA ASN A 160 20.70 -2.81 -15.68
C ASN A 160 19.95 -3.60 -14.60
N ALA A 161 20.64 -4.44 -13.84
CA ALA A 161 20.06 -5.18 -12.73
C ALA A 161 19.53 -4.24 -11.63
N LEU A 162 20.30 -3.22 -11.25
CA LEU A 162 19.89 -2.23 -10.26
C LEU A 162 18.68 -1.40 -10.73
N LYS A 163 18.64 -1.00 -11.99
CA LYS A 163 17.47 -0.31 -12.56
C LYS A 163 16.21 -1.17 -12.53
N ALA A 164 16.35 -2.45 -12.90
CA ALA A 164 15.23 -3.40 -12.84
C ALA A 164 14.75 -3.63 -11.40
N GLU A 165 15.68 -3.74 -10.45
CA GLU A 165 15.39 -3.89 -9.03
C GLU A 165 14.67 -2.65 -8.47
N ILE A 166 15.14 -1.43 -8.77
CA ILE A 166 14.50 -0.18 -8.36
C ILE A 166 13.07 -0.12 -8.92
N ALA A 167 12.87 -0.44 -10.20
CA ALA A 167 11.54 -0.42 -10.81
C ALA A 167 10.57 -1.42 -10.17
N ALA A 168 11.06 -2.60 -9.77
CA ALA A 168 10.27 -3.61 -9.07
C ALA A 168 9.89 -3.14 -7.65
N LEU A 169 10.85 -2.59 -6.90
CA LEU A 169 10.63 -2.01 -5.58
C LEU A 169 9.64 -0.85 -5.60
N GLU A 170 9.72 0.03 -6.59
CA GLU A 170 8.76 1.13 -6.77
C GLU A 170 7.34 0.63 -7.05
N ARG A 171 7.19 -0.46 -7.83
CA ARG A 171 5.88 -1.08 -8.05
C ARG A 171 5.33 -1.64 -6.74
N PHE A 172 6.10 -2.47 -6.03
CA PHE A 172 5.69 -3.02 -4.73
C PHE A 172 5.29 -1.92 -3.73
N ILE A 173 6.10 -0.87 -3.56
CA ILE A 173 5.79 0.22 -2.61
C ILE A 173 4.49 0.94 -2.97
N ARG A 174 4.15 1.01 -4.27
CA ARG A 174 2.94 1.66 -4.75
C ARG A 174 1.70 0.76 -4.65
N THR A 175 1.83 -0.52 -5.02
CA THR A 175 0.71 -1.44 -5.17
C THR A 175 0.46 -2.27 -3.91
N GLY A 176 1.49 -2.50 -3.09
CA GLY A 176 1.52 -3.48 -2.01
C GLY A 176 1.55 -4.93 -2.51
N ASP A 177 1.75 -5.15 -3.81
CA ASP A 177 1.72 -6.48 -4.41
C ASP A 177 3.06 -7.19 -4.20
N GLU A 178 3.08 -8.21 -3.36
CA GLU A 178 4.29 -8.96 -3.05
C GLU A 178 4.89 -9.69 -4.26
N SER A 179 4.12 -9.90 -5.34
CA SER A 179 4.67 -10.49 -6.57
C SER A 179 5.67 -9.56 -7.29
N ASP A 180 5.63 -8.25 -6.98
CA ASP A 180 6.60 -7.27 -7.46
C ASP A 180 7.89 -7.25 -6.63
N LEU A 181 7.99 -7.98 -5.51
CA LEU A 181 9.19 -7.97 -4.66
C LEU A 181 10.36 -8.72 -5.30
N PRO A 182 11.55 -8.08 -5.39
CA PRO A 182 12.79 -8.79 -5.68
C PRO A 182 13.08 -9.90 -4.66
N PRO A 183 13.77 -10.97 -5.07
CA PRO A 183 14.12 -12.07 -4.17
C PRO A 183 15.02 -11.62 -3.01
N GLY A 184 14.82 -12.25 -1.85
CA GLY A 184 15.66 -12.03 -0.65
C GLY A 184 15.36 -10.76 0.14
N ILE A 185 14.16 -10.19 0.00
CA ILE A 185 13.69 -9.11 0.88
C ILE A 185 12.96 -9.75 2.06
N GLU A 186 13.54 -9.61 3.24
CA GLU A 186 12.95 -10.07 4.49
C GLU A 186 12.37 -8.89 5.27
N PRO A 187 11.23 -9.06 5.97
CA PRO A 187 10.67 -8.02 6.81
C PRO A 187 11.68 -7.60 7.88
N GLU A 188 11.89 -6.30 8.07
CA GLU A 188 12.76 -5.84 9.16
C GLU A 188 12.16 -6.29 10.51
N PRO A 189 12.97 -6.85 11.43
CA PRO A 189 12.48 -7.20 12.75
C PRO A 189 11.97 -5.92 13.43
N MET A 190 10.71 -5.97 13.90
CA MET A 190 10.10 -4.85 14.61
C MET A 190 10.99 -4.41 15.77
N ARG A 191 11.27 -3.10 15.87
CA ARG A 191 12.06 -2.59 16.99
C ARG A 191 11.24 -2.78 18.27
N VAL A 192 11.91 -3.13 19.38
CA VAL A 192 11.26 -3.35 20.69
C VAL A 192 10.35 -2.19 21.13
N ALA A 193 10.67 -0.95 20.73
CA ALA A 193 9.85 0.22 20.99
C ALA A 193 8.52 0.22 20.21
N GLU A 194 8.52 -0.31 18.99
CA GLU A 194 7.32 -0.42 18.14
C GLU A 194 6.42 -1.55 18.63
N MET A 195 7.01 -2.68 19.05
CA MET A 195 6.28 -3.75 19.75
C MET A 195 5.54 -3.21 20.98
N ARG A 196 6.22 -2.46 21.86
CA ARG A 196 5.60 -1.88 23.07
C ARG A 196 4.47 -0.90 22.72
N HIS A 197 4.62 -0.14 21.64
CA HIS A 197 3.60 0.81 21.19
C HIS A 197 2.38 0.12 20.58
N ILE A 198 2.58 -1.00 19.87
CA ILE A 198 1.50 -1.86 19.37
C ILE A 198 0.78 -2.52 20.55
N GLU A 199 1.51 -3.10 21.50
CA GLU A 199 0.94 -3.67 22.72
C GLU A 199 0.12 -2.65 23.52
N GLN A 200 0.62 -1.42 23.67
CA GLN A 200 -0.14 -0.34 24.31
C GLN A 200 -1.42 0.01 23.53
N LYS A 201 -1.36 0.10 22.20
CA LYS A 201 -2.55 0.36 21.37
C LYS A 201 -3.58 -0.77 21.48
N SER A 202 -3.15 -2.02 21.39
CA SER A 202 -4.03 -3.18 21.53
C SER A 202 -4.68 -3.23 22.91
N ARG A 203 -3.93 -2.90 23.97
CA ARG A 203 -4.46 -2.83 25.34
C ARG A 203 -5.47 -1.70 25.52
N LEU A 204 -5.24 -0.55 24.89
CA LEU A 204 -6.20 0.57 24.90
C LEU A 204 -7.47 0.24 24.12
N ALA A 205 -7.35 -0.49 23.00
CA ALA A 205 -8.51 -0.94 22.22
C ALA A 205 -9.36 -1.96 23.02
N GLN A 206 -8.71 -2.94 23.67
CA GLN A 206 -9.40 -3.88 24.56
C GLN A 206 -10.11 -3.18 25.72
N LEU A 207 -9.45 -2.20 26.37
CA LEU A 207 -10.08 -1.41 27.43
C LEU A 207 -11.27 -0.60 26.93
N ALA A 208 -11.19 -0.03 25.72
CA ALA A 208 -12.31 0.69 25.12
C ALA A 208 -13.51 -0.24 24.84
N GLU A 209 -13.25 -1.47 24.40
CA GLU A 209 -14.27 -2.49 24.16
C GLU A 209 -14.92 -2.98 25.46
N GLU A 210 -14.12 -3.21 26.51
CA GLU A 210 -14.62 -3.54 27.86
C GLU A 210 -15.49 -2.42 28.45
N VAL A 211 -15.07 -1.16 28.31
CA VAL A 211 -15.84 0.00 28.77
C VAL A 211 -17.14 0.14 27.98
N ALA A 212 -17.11 -0.05 26.66
CA ALA A 212 -18.32 -0.01 25.84
C ALA A 212 -19.30 -1.14 26.23
N ALA A 213 -18.81 -2.35 26.50
CA ALA A 213 -19.61 -3.47 26.96
C ALA A 213 -20.25 -3.20 28.34
N LEU A 214 -19.51 -2.57 29.26
CA LEU A 214 -20.03 -2.17 30.58
C LEU A 214 -21.09 -1.07 30.48
N LEU A 215 -20.96 -0.13 29.55
CA LEU A 215 -21.94 0.94 29.32
C LEU A 215 -23.19 0.45 28.58
N ALA A 216 -23.08 -0.61 27.78
CA ALA A 216 -24.21 -1.23 27.06
C ALA A 216 -25.00 -2.24 27.91
N ALA A 217 -24.48 -2.63 29.08
CA ALA A 217 -25.20 -3.52 30.00
C ALA A 217 -26.44 -2.79 30.55
N PRO A 218 -27.66 -3.34 30.41
CA PRO A 218 -28.86 -2.71 30.96
C PRO A 218 -28.69 -2.59 32.47
N ALA A 219 -28.92 -1.38 33.00
CA ALA A 219 -28.95 -1.14 34.42
C ALA A 219 -29.93 -2.13 35.06
N ARG A 220 -29.41 -3.15 35.74
CA ARG A 220 -30.22 -4.02 36.59
C ARG A 220 -30.67 -3.18 37.79
N ARG A 221 -31.77 -2.45 37.64
CA ARG A 221 -32.66 -1.99 38.72
C ARG A 221 -34.08 -1.92 38.20
#